data_AF-A0A365U7A1-F1
#
_entry.id   AF-A0A365U7A1-F1
#
_cell.length_a   1.000
_cell.length_b   1.000
_cell.length_c   1.000
_cell.angle_alpha   90.00
_cell.angle_beta   90.00
_cell.angle_gamma   90.00
#
_symmetry.space_group_name_H-M   'P 1'
#
loop_
_entity.id
_entity.type
_entity.pdbx_description
1 polymer ?
#
loop_
_entity_poly.entity_id
_entity_poly.type
_entity_poly.pdbx_seq_one_letter_code
_entity_poly.pdbx_strand_id
1 'polypeptide(L)'
;MLFTLIVAGVAGAATPYVQDQVTEALYRVLGEERMPDAGGRRVAAFATMLLAAAILLVLVSDDVSPVLLVIGGTIGAFQKEIRAAISDRMG
;
A
#
# COMPACT_ATOMS: atom_id res chain seq x y z
N MET A 1 0.84 14.98 10.70
CA MET A 1 -0.44 14.26 10.94
C MET A 1 -1.33 14.12 9.70
N LEU A 2 -2.03 15.16 9.20
CA LEU A 2 -2.86 15.01 7.98
C LEU A 2 -2.05 14.62 6.74
N PHE A 3 -0.86 15.22 6.60
CA PHE A 3 0.07 14.89 5.52
C PHE A 3 0.45 13.39 5.48
N THR A 4 0.73 12.81 6.64
CA THR A 4 0.97 11.36 6.82
C THR A 4 -0.15 10.53 6.22
N LEU A 5 -1.41 10.91 6.51
CA LEU A 5 -2.59 10.19 6.04
C LEU A 5 -2.77 10.31 4.52
N ILE A 6 -2.49 11.48 3.95
CA ILE A 6 -2.54 11.70 2.49
C ILE A 6 -1.48 10.86 1.78
N VAL A 7 -0.22 10.97 2.19
CA VAL A 7 0.89 10.22 1.58
C VAL A 7 0.64 8.72 1.67
N ALA A 8 0.20 8.25 2.84
CA ALA A 8 -0.16 6.86 3.04
C ALA A 8 -1.32 6.42 2.14
N GLY A 9 -2.39 7.21 2.06
CA GLY A 9 -3.52 6.93 1.18
C GLY A 9 -3.14 6.81 -0.28
N VAL A 10 -2.29 7.73 -0.76
CA VAL A 10 -1.74 7.67 -2.13
C VAL A 10 -0.90 6.41 -2.32
N ALA A 11 -0.03 6.07 -1.38
CA ALA A 11 0.79 4.87 -1.46
C ALA A 11 -0.05 3.58 -1.50
N GLY A 12 -1.09 3.51 -0.66
CA GLY A 12 -2.06 2.43 -0.66
C GLY A 12 -2.74 2.28 -2.01
N ALA A 13 -3.31 3.37 -2.54
CA ALA A 13 -3.98 3.40 -3.84
C ALA A 13 -3.04 3.05 -5.01
N ALA A 14 -1.76 3.36 -4.86
CA ALA A 14 -0.74 3.07 -5.86
C ALA A 14 -0.23 1.61 -5.86
N THR A 15 -0.57 0.81 -4.85
CA THR A 15 -0.16 -0.59 -4.71
C THR A 15 -0.34 -1.44 -5.97
N PRO A 16 -1.47 -1.38 -6.71
CA PRO A 16 -1.66 -2.22 -7.90
C PRO A 16 -0.65 -1.94 -9.02
N TYR A 17 -0.11 -0.72 -9.11
CA TYR A 17 0.81 -0.32 -10.19
C TYR A 17 2.24 -0.83 -9.99
N VAL A 18 2.61 -1.18 -8.76
CA VAL A 18 3.94 -1.71 -8.43
C VAL A 18 3.95 -3.22 -8.25
N GLN A 19 2.79 -3.87 -8.28
CA GLN A 19 2.68 -5.30 -7.99
C GLN A 19 3.53 -6.16 -8.92
N ASP A 20 3.57 -5.85 -10.23
CA ASP A 20 4.37 -6.61 -11.20
C ASP A 20 5.88 -6.45 -10.94
N GLN A 21 6.32 -5.23 -10.63
CA GLN A 21 7.73 -4.94 -10.33
C GLN A 21 8.19 -5.61 -9.04
N VAL A 22 7.36 -5.58 -8.00
CA VAL A 22 7.63 -6.27 -6.74
C VAL A 22 7.61 -7.78 -6.93
N THR A 23 6.69 -8.30 -7.75
CA THR A 23 6.61 -9.72 -8.08
C THR A 23 7.87 -10.21 -8.79
N GLU A 24 8.37 -9.45 -9.77
CA GLU A 24 9.63 -9.74 -10.46
C GLU A 24 10.84 -9.68 -9.51
N ALA A 25 10.89 -8.68 -8.62
CA ALA A 25 11.93 -8.60 -7.61
C ALA A 25 11.91 -9.81 -6.65
N LEU A 26 10.72 -10.23 -6.21
CA LEU A 26 10.53 -11.43 -5.39
C LEU A 26 10.96 -12.68 -6.15
N TYR A 27 10.63 -12.80 -7.43
CA TYR A 27 11.04 -13.92 -8.26
C TYR A 27 12.57 -14.05 -8.31
N ARG A 28 13.29 -12.94 -8.50
CA ARG A 28 14.76 -12.93 -8.52
C ARG A 28 15.40 -13.34 -7.20
N VAL A 29 14.75 -13.01 -6.08
CA VAL A 29 15.30 -13.27 -4.73
C VAL A 29 14.93 -14.66 -4.21
N LEU A 30 13.67 -15.07 -4.39
CA LEU A 30 13.12 -16.30 -3.81
C LEU A 30 13.20 -17.49 -4.77
N GLY A 31 13.27 -17.24 -6.07
CA GLY A 31 13.09 -18.25 -7.11
C GLY A 31 11.62 -18.66 -7.27
N GLU A 32 11.36 -19.47 -8.29
CA GLU A 32 9.99 -19.89 -8.67
C GLU A 32 9.31 -20.76 -7.61
N GLU A 33 10.06 -21.69 -7.01
CA GLU A 33 9.53 -22.69 -6.06
C GLU A 33 9.00 -22.08 -4.75
N ARG A 34 9.41 -20.85 -4.42
CA ARG A 34 9.05 -20.15 -3.18
C ARG A 34 8.23 -18.89 -3.43
N MET A 35 7.69 -18.75 -4.63
CA MET A 35 6.93 -17.56 -4.98
C MET A 35 5.62 -17.50 -4.18
N PRO A 36 5.29 -16.36 -3.56
CA PRO A 36 4.00 -16.20 -2.88
C PRO A 36 2.83 -16.34 -3.85
N ASP A 37 1.69 -16.77 -3.32
CA ASP A 37 0.45 -16.81 -4.08
C ASP A 37 -0.04 -15.41 -4.49
N ALA A 38 -1.18 -15.33 -5.19
CA ALA A 38 -1.71 -14.05 -5.64
C ALA A 38 -2.01 -13.08 -4.48
N GLY A 39 -2.44 -13.59 -3.32
CA GLY A 39 -2.67 -12.79 -2.12
C GLY A 39 -1.35 -12.26 -1.54
N GLY A 40 -0.36 -13.13 -1.36
CA GLY A 40 0.96 -12.78 -0.86
C GLY A 40 1.67 -11.76 -1.72
N ARG A 41 1.56 -11.85 -3.06
CA ARG A 41 2.11 -10.83 -3.98
C ARG A 41 1.49 -9.46 -3.79
N ARG A 42 0.17 -9.38 -3.56
CA ARG A 42 -0.52 -8.11 -3.25
C ARG A 42 -0.06 -7.54 -1.92
N VAL A 43 0.08 -8.38 -0.89
CA VAL A 43 0.56 -7.95 0.43
C VAL A 43 2.00 -7.43 0.34
N ALA A 44 2.87 -8.10 -0.42
CA ALA A 44 4.24 -7.65 -0.62
C ALA A 44 4.31 -6.30 -1.36
N ALA A 45 3.48 -6.11 -2.39
CA ALA A 45 3.36 -4.84 -3.09
C ALA A 45 2.89 -3.71 -2.15
N PHE A 46 1.88 -4.00 -1.34
CA PHE A 46 1.35 -3.07 -0.34
C PHE A 46 2.41 -2.69 0.69
N ALA A 47 3.10 -3.68 1.26
CA ALA A 47 4.18 -3.48 2.22
C ALA A 47 5.33 -2.65 1.63
N THR A 48 5.67 -2.88 0.36
CA THR A 48 6.69 -2.12 -0.36
C THR A 48 6.28 -0.65 -0.50
N MET A 49 5.02 -0.37 -0.87
CA MET A 49 4.50 1.00 -0.96
C MET A 49 4.42 1.69 0.39
N LEU A 50 3.99 0.98 1.43
CA LEU A 50 3.96 1.47 2.80
C LEU A 50 5.36 1.84 3.30
N LEU A 51 6.35 1.00 3.00
CA LEU A 51 7.75 1.27 3.34
C LEU A 51 8.26 2.50 2.59
N ALA A 52 7.99 2.61 1.30
CA ALA A 52 8.35 3.79 0.50
C ALA A 52 7.72 5.06 1.08
N ALA A 53 6.44 5.02 1.44
CA ALA A 53 5.75 6.13 2.10
C ALA A 53 6.38 6.48 3.46
N ALA A 54 6.72 5.48 4.28
CA ALA A 54 7.38 5.69 5.56
C ALA A 54 8.73 6.42 5.37
N ILE A 55 9.54 5.97 4.41
CA ILE A 55 10.83 6.59 4.09
C ILE A 55 10.62 8.04 3.66
N LEU A 56 9.70 8.30 2.72
CA LEU A 56 9.40 9.66 2.26
C LEU A 56 8.95 10.57 3.40
N LEU A 57 8.13 10.07 4.31
CA LEU A 57 7.62 10.84 5.43
C LEU A 57 8.71 11.19 6.44
N VAL A 58 9.60 10.25 6.76
CA VAL A 58 10.74 10.49 7.66
C VAL A 58 11.71 11.51 7.07
N LEU A 59 11.84 11.58 5.74
CA LEU A 59 12.71 12.56 5.08
C LEU A 59 12.15 13.99 5.05
N VAL A 60 10.82 14.15 5.18
CA VAL A 60 10.14 15.44 4.93
C VAL A 60 9.44 15.96 6.19
N SER A 61 9.28 15.15 7.24
CA SER A 61 8.52 15.50 8.42
C SER A 61 9.12 14.91 9.69
N ASP A 62 9.29 15.76 10.72
CA ASP A 62 9.75 15.33 12.04
C ASP A 62 8.64 14.58 12.83
N ASP A 63 7.37 14.86 12.51
CA ASP A 63 6.20 14.27 13.17
C ASP A 63 5.47 13.27 12.25
N VAL A 64 5.92 12.02 12.28
CA VAL A 64 5.29 10.90 11.57
C VAL A 64 4.46 10.06 12.55
N SER A 65 3.16 9.89 12.26
CA SER A 65 2.31 8.95 13.02
C SER A 65 2.26 7.59 12.33
N PRO A 66 2.82 6.52 12.93
CA PRO A 66 2.76 5.17 12.36
C PRO A 66 1.33 4.66 12.20
N VAL A 67 0.46 5.05 13.14
CA VAL A 67 -0.96 4.67 13.12
C VAL A 67 -1.67 5.27 11.91
N LEU A 68 -1.48 6.57 11.64
CA LEU A 68 -2.09 7.22 10.47
C LEU A 68 -1.50 6.72 9.15
N LEU A 69 -0.24 6.30 9.14
CA LEU A 69 0.40 5.68 7.99
C LEU A 69 -0.29 4.35 7.63
N VAL A 70 -0.53 3.48 8.61
CA VAL A 70 -1.19 2.19 8.35
C VAL A 70 -2.66 2.40 7.97
N ILE A 71 -3.39 3.26 8.69
CA ILE A 71 -4.80 3.57 8.38
C ILE A 71 -4.92 4.16 6.98
N GLY A 72 -4.15 5.20 6.67
CA GLY A 72 -4.17 5.84 5.36
C GLY A 72 -3.84 4.86 4.24
N GLY A 73 -2.76 4.09 4.40
CA GLY A 73 -2.38 3.04 3.44
C GLY A 73 -3.49 2.04 3.18
N THR A 74 -4.15 1.57 4.24
CA THR A 74 -5.24 0.61 4.12
C THR A 74 -6.45 1.21 3.39
N ILE A 75 -6.86 2.44 3.74
CA ILE A 75 -7.96 3.15 3.06
C ILE A 75 -7.65 3.31 1.57
N GLY A 76 -6.41 3.70 1.24
CA GLY A 76 -5.97 3.83 -0.15
C GLY A 76 -6.03 2.52 -0.92
N ALA A 77 -5.53 1.43 -0.33
CA ALA A 77 -5.50 0.12 -0.97
C ALA A 77 -6.90 -0.43 -1.28
N PHE A 78 -7.89 -0.11 -0.43
CA PHE A 78 -9.28 -0.53 -0.58
C PHE A 78 -10.22 0.57 -1.12
N GLN A 79 -9.68 1.61 -1.76
CA GLN A 79 -10.48 2.77 -2.18
C GLN A 79 -11.66 2.37 -3.08
N LYS A 80 -11.46 1.38 -3.98
CA LYS A 80 -12.48 0.95 -4.92
C LYS A 80 -13.63 0.23 -4.21
N GLU A 81 -13.29 -0.68 -3.31
CA GLU A 81 -14.22 -1.48 -2.50
C GLU A 81 -15.01 -0.58 -1.55
N ILE A 82 -14.33 0.38 -0.90
CA ILE A 82 -14.97 1.37 -0.02
C ILE A 82 -15.95 2.21 -0.83
N ARG A 83 -15.56 2.71 -2.02
CA ARG A 83 -16.43 3.50 -2.88
C ARG A 83 -17.65 2.70 -3.35
N ALA A 84 -17.45 1.44 -3.73
CA ALA A 84 -18.54 0.54 -4.12
C ALA A 84 -19.53 0.34 -2.98
N ALA A 85 -19.03 -0.03 -1.79
CA ALA A 85 -19.88 -0.25 -0.61
C ALA A 85 -20.67 1.00 -0.18
N ILE A 86 -20.12 2.21 -0.39
CA ILE A 86 -20.83 3.46 -0.13
C ILE A 86 -21.92 3.70 -1.18
N SER A 87 -21.61 3.49 -2.46
CA SER A 87 -22.57 3.63 -3.56
C SER A 87 -23.76 2.70 -3.39
N ASP A 88 -23.52 1.44 -3.04
CA ASP A 88 -24.55 0.41 -2.85
C ASP A 88 -25.49 0.69 -1.67
N ARG A 89 -25.05 1.52 -0.70
CA ARG A 89 -25.89 1.93 0.45
C ARG A 89 -26.71 3.19 0.17
N MET A 90 -26.35 3.96 -0.85
CA MET A 90 -26.99 5.24 -1.17
C MET A 90 -27.97 5.15 -2.35
N GLY A 91 -27.94 4.06 -3.13
CA GLY A 91 -28.93 3.73 -4.16
C GLY A 91 -30.00 2.80 -3.66
#